data_AF-A0A382CTB9-F1
#
_entry.id   AF-A0A382CTB9-F1
#
_cell.length_a   1.000
_cell.length_b   1.000
_cell.length_c   1.000
_cell.angle_alpha   90.00
_cell.angle_beta   90.00
_cell.angle_gamma   90.00
#
_symmetry.space_group_name_H-M   'P 1'
#
loop_
_entity.id
_entity.type
_entity.pdbx_description
1 polymer ?
#
loop_
_entity_poly.entity_id
_entity_poly.type
_entity_poly.pdbx_seq_one_letter_code
_entity_poly.pdbx_strand_id
1 'polypeptide(L)'
;HIVNTTANSGWMVESGSLVGLQADDLEEHGAETGLVLEYNRGSTPPLKIQPNQIPTGLDRIGQKAAANIQTISGINDSMLGSDSAEVSGVAIQAKQNRGVIMIQVPLDNLRKARQYLAERILHLLQTFYTEERIIMVTNEDMPTEPREEVAINVETPEGRIINDLTLGEYDVIVATAPARDSFDEVQFAEALNLRQVGVMIPDDAIVQYSHLAKKEELAERIRAIAGQQEPTPEEVDMMQMQEQMEMQRLQLELSKLEAEVRHIQSESALNVAKVQETADIDPQLRVAELQAKIQLKREELDLRRQLSAATNEVRTNQQTTNAAARIAATAMQTAVKRPEPSERTIQ
;
A
#
# COMPACT_ATOMS: atom_id res chain seq x y z
N HIS A 1 38.21 35.95 -11.09
CA HIS A 1 38.89 37.04 -11.83
C HIS A 1 39.33 38.17 -10.90
N ILE A 2 38.41 38.88 -10.25
CA ILE A 2 38.73 40.04 -9.38
C ILE A 2 39.68 39.67 -8.23
N VAL A 3 39.44 38.55 -7.53
CA VAL A 3 40.30 38.04 -6.45
C VAL A 3 41.74 37.76 -6.92
N ASN A 4 41.94 37.31 -8.16
CA ASN A 4 43.26 37.05 -8.72
C ASN A 4 43.97 38.34 -9.16
N THR A 5 43.21 39.37 -9.58
CA THR A 5 43.77 40.66 -10.01
C THR A 5 44.05 41.63 -8.85
N THR A 6 43.48 41.38 -7.67
CA THR A 6 43.71 42.16 -6.45
C THR A 6 44.90 41.64 -5.63
N ALA A 7 45.65 40.64 -6.10
CA ALA A 7 46.77 40.07 -5.34
C ALA A 7 48.11 40.79 -5.59
N ASN A 8 48.22 41.58 -6.66
CA ASN A 8 49.48 42.20 -7.07
C ASN A 8 49.59 43.63 -6.54
N SER A 9 50.39 43.81 -5.49
CA SER A 9 50.77 45.11 -4.94
C SER A 9 52.25 45.38 -5.17
N GLY A 10 52.57 46.38 -5.99
CA GLY A 10 53.94 46.86 -6.19
C GLY A 10 54.35 47.94 -5.17
N TRP A 11 55.52 48.53 -5.40
CA TRP A 11 56.05 49.65 -4.61
C TRP A 11 56.27 50.88 -5.49
N MET A 12 55.98 52.06 -4.95
CA MET A 12 56.30 53.34 -5.56
C MET A 12 57.56 53.87 -4.88
N VAL A 13 58.63 54.03 -5.67
CA VAL A 13 59.94 54.48 -5.20
C VAL A 13 60.49 55.55 -6.12
N GLU A 14 61.19 56.53 -5.55
CA GLU A 14 61.90 57.55 -6.31
C GLU A 14 63.20 56.97 -6.88
N SER A 15 63.52 57.29 -8.14
CA SER A 15 64.67 56.70 -8.83
C SER A 15 65.98 57.00 -8.08
N GLY A 16 66.74 55.96 -7.71
CA GLY A 16 68.00 56.09 -6.97
C GLY A 16 67.84 56.42 -5.48
N SER A 17 66.62 56.34 -4.93
CA SER A 17 66.36 56.61 -3.50
C SER A 17 66.68 55.43 -2.58
N LEU A 18 66.70 54.20 -3.10
CA LEU A 18 66.91 52.98 -2.33
C LEU A 18 68.40 52.76 -2.01
N VAL A 19 68.67 52.29 -0.80
CA VAL A 19 70.02 51.95 -0.32
C VAL A 19 70.11 50.44 -0.16
N GLY A 20 71.05 49.81 -0.87
CA GLY A 20 71.30 48.37 -0.78
C GLY A 20 70.32 47.47 -1.55
N LEU A 21 69.28 48.04 -2.18
CA LEU A 21 68.31 47.35 -3.03
C LEU A 21 68.07 48.13 -4.31
N GLN A 22 67.79 47.44 -5.41
CA GLN A 22 67.34 48.01 -6.68
C GLN A 22 65.82 47.86 -6.84
N ALA A 23 65.27 48.52 -7.86
CA ALA A 23 63.84 48.40 -8.17
C ALA A 23 63.46 46.95 -8.53
N ASP A 24 64.33 46.23 -9.23
CA ASP A 24 64.14 44.83 -9.64
C ASP A 24 64.08 43.90 -8.41
N ASP A 25 64.86 44.18 -7.36
CA ASP A 25 64.82 43.43 -6.10
C ASP A 25 63.48 43.60 -5.36
N LEU A 26 62.84 44.77 -5.50
CA LEU A 26 61.50 45.02 -4.97
C LEU A 26 60.39 44.39 -5.80
N GLU A 27 60.64 44.09 -7.08
CA GLU A 27 59.70 43.34 -7.91
C GLU A 27 59.65 41.88 -7.49
N GLU A 28 60.81 41.27 -7.21
CA GLU A 28 60.92 39.86 -6.82
C GLU A 28 60.60 39.61 -5.33
N HIS A 29 61.12 40.45 -4.44
CA HIS A 29 61.03 40.25 -2.98
C HIS A 29 60.13 41.27 -2.26
N GLY A 30 59.53 42.23 -2.97
CA GLY A 30 58.71 43.30 -2.38
C GLY A 30 57.43 42.83 -1.68
N ALA A 31 57.01 41.59 -1.91
CA ALA A 31 55.82 40.97 -1.31
C ALA A 31 56.13 40.17 -0.03
N GLU A 32 57.41 39.98 0.33
CA GLU A 32 57.82 39.18 1.48
C GLU A 32 57.44 39.84 2.83
N THR A 33 57.06 39.01 3.79
CA THR A 33 56.74 39.46 5.15
C THR A 33 58.02 39.79 5.91
N GLY A 34 58.14 41.02 6.42
CA GLY A 34 59.31 41.45 7.20
C GLY A 34 60.37 42.21 6.39
N LEU A 35 60.08 42.59 5.14
CA LEU A 35 60.95 43.44 4.32
C LEU A 35 61.21 44.80 5.00
N VAL A 36 62.48 45.12 5.21
CA VAL A 36 62.95 46.40 5.73
C VAL A 36 63.57 47.19 4.58
N LEU A 37 63.11 48.43 4.38
CA LEU A 37 63.59 49.31 3.32
C LEU A 37 64.38 50.47 3.90
N GLU A 38 65.63 50.61 3.45
CA GLU A 38 66.46 51.76 3.72
C GLU A 38 66.46 52.70 2.51
N TYR A 39 66.24 53.99 2.76
CA TYR A 39 66.18 55.02 1.72
C TYR A 39 67.02 56.24 2.11
N ASN A 40 67.44 57.00 1.10
CA ASN A 40 68.32 58.14 1.28
C ASN A 40 67.65 59.26 2.08
N ARG A 41 68.43 59.89 2.97
CA ARG A 41 67.93 61.01 3.77
C ARG A 41 67.60 62.21 2.88
N GLY A 42 66.33 62.60 2.83
CA GLY A 42 65.84 63.71 2.01
C GLY A 42 65.13 63.29 0.72
N SER A 43 65.09 61.99 0.39
CA SER A 43 64.22 61.46 -0.67
C SER A 43 62.81 61.19 -0.17
N THR A 44 61.89 60.98 -1.10
CA THR A 44 60.52 60.54 -0.77
C THR A 44 60.54 59.10 -0.24
N PRO A 45 59.79 58.80 0.84
CA PRO A 45 59.76 57.45 1.40
C PRO A 45 59.04 56.48 0.45
N PRO A 46 59.53 55.23 0.31
CA PRO A 46 58.84 54.19 -0.44
C PRO A 46 57.40 53.96 0.03
N LEU A 47 56.45 53.90 -0.90
CA LEU A 47 55.03 53.64 -0.60
C LEU A 47 54.58 52.34 -1.25
N LYS A 48 54.02 51.43 -0.45
CA LYS A 48 53.42 50.21 -0.98
C LYS A 48 52.09 50.54 -1.66
N ILE A 49 51.90 50.07 -2.89
CA ILE A 49 50.63 50.18 -3.61
C ILE A 49 49.63 49.27 -2.89
N GLN A 50 48.52 49.83 -2.40
CA GLN A 50 47.49 48.99 -1.79
C GLN A 50 46.74 48.22 -2.88
N PRO A 51 46.40 46.94 -2.64
CA PRO A 51 45.60 46.22 -3.60
C PRO A 51 44.22 46.85 -3.79
N ASN A 52 43.65 46.70 -4.99
CA ASN A 52 42.31 47.19 -5.27
C ASN A 52 41.31 46.54 -4.30
N GLN A 53 40.52 47.36 -3.63
CA GLN A 53 39.45 46.89 -2.75
C GLN A 53 38.43 46.09 -3.56
N ILE A 54 37.99 44.95 -3.06
CA ILE A 54 36.90 44.19 -3.68
C ILE A 54 35.66 45.10 -3.69
N PRO A 55 35.05 45.37 -4.86
CA PRO A 55 33.86 46.22 -4.88
C PRO A 55 32.74 45.58 -4.06
N THR A 56 32.24 46.30 -3.05
CA THR A 56 31.15 45.83 -2.16
C THR A 56 29.87 45.49 -2.91
N GLY A 57 29.69 46.02 -4.13
CA GLY A 57 28.61 45.65 -5.04
C GLY A 57 28.61 44.17 -5.43
N LEU A 58 29.78 43.54 -5.61
CA LEU A 58 29.88 42.11 -5.96
C LEU A 58 29.45 41.20 -4.81
N ASP A 59 29.90 41.52 -3.60
CA ASP A 59 29.49 40.78 -2.39
C ASP A 59 27.97 40.90 -2.18
N ARG A 60 27.41 42.10 -2.32
CA ARG A 60 25.96 42.32 -2.29
C ARG A 60 25.21 41.56 -3.38
N ILE A 61 25.77 41.44 -4.59
CA ILE A 61 25.17 40.63 -5.65
C ILE A 61 25.20 39.15 -5.27
N GLY A 62 26.28 38.65 -4.69
CA GLY A 62 26.37 37.27 -4.19
C GLY A 62 25.31 36.97 -3.14
N GLN A 63 25.18 37.83 -2.14
CA GLN A 63 24.17 37.70 -1.08
C GLN A 63 22.74 37.75 -1.64
N LYS A 64 22.46 38.69 -2.56
CA LYS A 64 21.16 38.78 -3.23
C LYS A 64 20.88 37.55 -4.10
N ALA A 65 21.88 37.03 -4.80
CA ALA A 65 21.73 35.83 -5.62
C ALA A 65 21.37 34.62 -4.77
N ALA A 66 22.04 34.42 -3.63
CA ALA A 66 21.71 33.35 -2.69
C ALA A 66 20.26 33.47 -2.18
N ALA A 67 19.84 34.67 -1.74
CA ALA A 67 18.47 34.92 -1.29
C ALA A 67 17.44 34.73 -2.42
N ASN A 68 17.77 35.13 -3.65
CA ASN A 68 16.91 34.95 -4.83
C ASN A 68 16.76 33.47 -5.19
N ILE A 69 17.82 32.66 -5.13
CA ILE A 69 17.73 31.22 -5.38
C ILE A 69 16.76 30.57 -4.39
N GLN A 70 16.87 30.92 -3.11
CA GLN A 70 15.97 30.42 -2.08
C GLN A 70 14.52 30.87 -2.33
N THR A 71 14.32 32.15 -2.65
CA THR A 71 12.98 32.70 -2.92
C THR A 71 12.33 32.11 -4.17
N ILE A 72 13.08 31.96 -5.27
CA ILE A 72 12.58 31.43 -6.55
C ILE A 72 12.30 29.94 -6.45
N SER A 73 13.15 29.19 -5.76
CA SER A 73 12.95 27.74 -5.59
C SER A 73 11.72 27.41 -4.74
N GLY A 74 11.22 28.37 -3.96
CA GLY A 74 10.08 28.17 -3.04
C GLY A 74 10.43 27.30 -1.84
N ILE A 75 11.70 26.89 -1.70
CA ILE A 75 12.19 26.07 -0.59
C ILE A 75 12.60 27.00 0.54
N ASN A 76 12.03 26.79 1.74
CA ASN A 76 12.41 27.55 2.93
C ASN A 76 13.54 26.86 3.72
N ASP A 77 14.17 27.60 4.63
CA ASP A 77 15.23 27.08 5.51
C ASP A 77 14.81 25.84 6.31
N SER A 78 13.55 25.79 6.73
CA SER A 78 12.97 24.65 7.44
C SER A 78 12.91 23.36 6.61
N MET A 79 12.76 23.47 5.29
CA MET A 79 12.81 22.35 4.36
C MET A 79 14.26 21.94 4.03
N LEU A 80 15.22 22.86 4.13
CA LEU A 80 16.65 22.58 4.00
C LEU A 80 17.27 22.00 5.28
N GLY A 81 16.53 22.00 6.39
CA GLY A 81 17.01 21.54 7.69
C GLY A 81 17.99 22.51 8.35
N SER A 82 18.02 23.77 7.92
CA SER A 82 18.88 24.83 8.47
C SER A 82 18.23 25.61 9.62
N ASP A 83 17.08 25.16 10.14
CA ASP A 83 16.42 25.78 11.29
C ASP A 83 17.31 25.70 12.56
N SER A 84 17.26 26.76 13.37
CA SER A 84 17.97 26.82 14.66
C SER A 84 17.40 25.79 15.65
N ALA A 85 18.27 25.23 16.50
CA ALA A 85 17.92 24.24 17.53
C ALA A 85 16.91 24.77 18.59
N GLU A 86 16.65 26.08 18.61
CA GLU A 86 15.72 26.73 19.55
C GLU A 86 14.25 26.71 19.08
N VAL A 87 13.97 26.28 17.85
CA VAL A 87 12.60 26.30 17.30
C VAL A 87 11.83 25.05 17.72
N SER A 88 10.60 25.23 18.23
CA SER A 88 9.69 24.11 18.57
C SER A 88 9.41 23.21 17.35
N GLY A 89 9.44 21.89 17.53
CA GLY A 89 9.16 20.92 16.47
C GLY A 89 7.81 21.12 15.78
N VAL A 90 6.77 21.56 16.51
CA VAL A 90 5.46 21.90 15.94
C VAL A 90 5.57 23.12 15.01
N ALA A 91 6.40 24.10 15.37
CA ALA A 91 6.65 25.27 14.54
C ALA A 91 7.48 24.93 13.30
N ILE A 92 8.45 24.02 13.40
CA ILE A 92 9.22 23.50 12.25
C ILE A 92 8.28 22.79 11.28
N GLN A 93 7.42 21.89 11.77
CA GLN A 93 6.46 21.18 10.93
C GLN A 93 5.46 22.13 10.26
N ALA A 94 4.97 23.15 10.99
CA ALA A 94 4.11 24.17 10.41
C ALA A 94 4.82 25.00 9.32
N LYS A 95 6.11 25.33 9.51
CA LYS A 95 6.92 26.01 8.49
C LYS A 95 7.18 25.12 7.27
N GLN A 96 7.50 23.84 7.46
CA GLN A 96 7.67 22.88 6.37
C GLN A 96 6.39 22.75 5.53
N ASN A 97 5.24 22.60 6.19
CA ASN A 97 3.93 22.54 5.52
C ASN A 97 3.64 23.79 4.68
N ARG A 98 4.02 24.98 5.16
CA ARG A 98 3.91 26.23 4.37
C ARG A 98 4.86 26.26 3.18
N GLY A 99 6.06 25.67 3.30
CA GLY A 99 7.00 25.55 2.19
C GLY A 99 6.46 24.68 1.07
N VAL A 100 5.76 23.58 1.40
CA VAL A 100 5.10 22.72 0.40
C VAL A 100 4.07 23.48 -0.46
N ILE A 101 3.33 24.43 0.14
CA ILE A 101 2.35 25.26 -0.61
C ILE A 101 3.02 26.10 -1.70
N MET A 102 4.24 26.60 -1.47
CA MET A 102 4.96 27.42 -2.45
C MET A 102 5.41 26.61 -3.68
N ILE A 103 5.77 25.34 -3.47
CA ILE A 103 6.18 24.40 -4.54
C ILE A 103 4.96 23.75 -5.20
N GLN A 104 3.75 23.93 -4.66
CA GLN A 104 2.54 23.31 -5.18
C GLN A 104 2.24 23.73 -6.63
N VAL A 105 2.42 24.99 -7.00
CA VAL A 105 2.15 25.48 -8.37
C VAL A 105 2.98 24.75 -9.45
N PRO A 106 4.32 24.65 -9.34
CA PRO A 106 5.09 23.87 -10.31
C PRO A 106 4.76 22.37 -10.27
N LEU A 107 4.39 21.80 -9.11
CA LEU A 107 3.96 20.40 -9.01
C LEU A 107 2.60 20.16 -9.67
N ASP A 108 1.67 21.10 -9.58
CA ASP A 108 0.38 21.05 -10.25
C ASP A 108 0.57 21.15 -11.77
N ASN A 109 1.47 22.03 -12.23
CA ASN A 109 1.86 22.11 -13.63
C ASN A 109 2.50 20.80 -14.12
N LEU A 110 3.34 20.17 -13.30
CA LEU A 110 3.92 18.86 -13.59
C LEU A 110 2.85 17.77 -13.68
N ARG A 111 1.88 17.74 -12.77
CA ARG A 111 0.75 16.80 -12.81
C ARG A 111 -0.06 16.99 -14.09
N LYS A 112 -0.35 18.24 -14.47
CA LYS A 112 -1.04 18.58 -15.71
C LYS A 112 -0.27 18.20 -16.97
N ALA A 113 1.05 18.41 -16.99
CA ALA A 113 1.90 17.98 -18.10
C ALA A 113 1.92 16.45 -18.24
N ARG A 114 1.97 15.72 -17.13
CA ARG A 114 1.86 14.25 -17.12
C ARG A 114 0.50 13.77 -17.62
N GLN A 115 -0.58 14.45 -17.26
CA GLN A 115 -1.92 14.14 -17.74
C GLN A 115 -1.98 14.30 -19.27
N TYR A 116 -1.50 15.43 -19.81
CA TYR A 116 -1.44 15.61 -21.26
C TYR A 116 -0.60 14.55 -21.96
N LEU A 117 0.54 14.17 -21.39
CA LEU A 117 1.35 13.10 -21.94
C LEU A 117 0.61 11.76 -21.95
N ALA A 118 -0.07 11.41 -20.86
CA ALA A 118 -0.83 10.17 -20.75
C ALA A 118 -2.03 10.14 -21.71
N GLU A 119 -2.76 11.25 -21.88
CA GLU A 119 -3.80 11.39 -22.91
C GLU A 119 -3.26 11.18 -24.33
N ARG A 120 -2.05 11.69 -24.62
CA ARG A 120 -1.41 11.47 -25.93
C ARG A 120 -0.97 10.03 -26.12
N ILE A 121 -0.45 9.38 -25.09
CA ILE A 121 -0.11 7.95 -25.13
C ILE A 121 -1.37 7.13 -25.39
N LEU A 122 -2.45 7.39 -24.66
CA LEU A 122 -3.73 6.71 -24.84
C LEU A 122 -4.24 6.88 -26.28
N HIS A 123 -4.21 8.10 -26.83
CA HIS A 123 -4.61 8.34 -28.21
C HIS A 123 -3.76 7.56 -29.22
N LEU A 124 -2.44 7.48 -29.03
CA LEU A 124 -1.57 6.66 -29.87
C LEU A 124 -1.91 5.17 -29.74
N LEU A 125 -2.20 4.70 -28.54
CA LEU A 125 -2.60 3.32 -28.29
C LEU A 125 -3.93 3.01 -29.00
N GLN A 126 -4.95 3.84 -28.84
CA GLN A 126 -6.24 3.65 -29.52
C GLN A 126 -6.15 3.73 -31.05
N THR A 127 -5.18 4.48 -31.59
CA THR A 127 -5.02 4.65 -33.04
C THR A 127 -4.26 3.50 -33.69
N PHE A 128 -3.22 2.99 -33.03
CA PHE A 128 -2.25 2.07 -33.66
C PHE A 128 -2.25 0.66 -33.06
N TYR A 129 -2.87 0.44 -31.91
CA TYR A 129 -2.82 -0.84 -31.20
C TYR A 129 -3.98 -1.74 -31.65
N THR A 130 -3.93 -2.20 -32.90
CA THR A 130 -4.99 -3.00 -33.55
C THR A 130 -4.71 -4.50 -33.60
N GLU A 131 -3.49 -4.94 -33.25
CA GLU A 131 -3.10 -6.35 -33.30
C GLU A 131 -3.57 -7.12 -32.06
N GLU A 132 -3.85 -8.42 -32.22
CA GLU A 132 -4.12 -9.35 -31.12
C GLU A 132 -2.87 -9.54 -30.25
N ARG A 133 -3.03 -9.39 -28.93
CA ARG A 133 -1.93 -9.59 -27.96
C ARG A 133 -2.43 -10.17 -26.64
N ILE A 134 -1.52 -10.81 -25.92
CA ILE A 134 -1.74 -11.32 -24.56
C ILE A 134 -0.96 -10.41 -23.60
N ILE A 135 -1.67 -9.84 -22.62
CA ILE A 135 -1.10 -9.04 -21.54
C ILE A 135 -1.17 -9.85 -20.26
N MET A 136 -0.06 -9.90 -19.52
CA MET A 136 -0.01 -10.48 -18.19
C MET A 136 -0.40 -9.41 -17.16
N VAL A 137 -1.56 -9.55 -16.52
CA VAL A 137 -2.04 -8.62 -15.49
C VAL A 137 -1.74 -9.24 -14.11
N THR A 138 -1.06 -8.48 -13.25
CA THR A 138 -0.88 -8.88 -11.85
C THR A 138 -2.07 -8.33 -11.06
N ASN A 139 -2.74 -9.19 -10.28
CA ASN A 139 -3.76 -8.72 -9.35
C ASN A 139 -3.09 -8.06 -8.14
N GLU A 140 -3.43 -6.80 -7.85
CA GLU A 140 -2.84 -6.05 -6.71
C GLU A 140 -3.33 -6.57 -5.35
N ASP A 141 -4.54 -7.11 -5.29
CA ASP A 141 -5.11 -7.67 -4.06
C ASP A 141 -4.46 -9.02 -3.69
N MET A 142 -3.88 -9.71 -4.68
CA MET A 142 -3.25 -11.02 -4.53
C MET A 142 -1.90 -11.05 -5.28
N PRO A 143 -0.87 -10.33 -4.79
CA PRO A 143 0.40 -10.16 -5.50
C PRO A 143 1.21 -11.46 -5.68
N THR A 144 0.88 -12.48 -4.89
CA THR A 144 1.49 -13.81 -4.90
C THR A 144 0.85 -14.76 -5.90
N GLU A 145 -0.32 -14.42 -6.45
CA GLU A 145 -0.96 -15.22 -7.48
C GLU A 145 -0.23 -15.06 -8.82
N PRO A 146 -0.20 -16.13 -9.65
CA PRO A 146 0.34 -16.04 -10.99
C PRO A 146 -0.44 -14.99 -11.78
N ARG A 147 0.28 -14.23 -12.61
CA ARG A 147 -0.33 -13.19 -13.44
C ARG A 147 -1.40 -13.79 -14.35
N GLU A 148 -2.54 -13.12 -14.42
CA GLU A 148 -3.64 -13.52 -15.29
C GLU A 148 -3.33 -13.13 -16.75
N GLU A 149 -3.55 -14.07 -17.66
CA GLU A 149 -3.42 -13.86 -19.10
C GLU A 149 -4.69 -13.21 -19.64
N VAL A 150 -4.59 -11.93 -20.01
CA VAL A 150 -5.68 -11.17 -20.64
C VAL A 150 -5.38 -10.98 -22.11
N ALA A 151 -6.16 -11.64 -22.98
CA ALA A 151 -6.10 -11.43 -24.41
C ALA A 151 -6.90 -10.17 -24.81
N ILE A 152 -6.29 -9.33 -25.64
CA ILE A 152 -6.84 -8.07 -26.17
C ILE A 152 -6.88 -8.10 -27.69
N ASN A 153 -7.85 -7.39 -28.28
CA ASN A 153 -8.09 -7.32 -29.72
C ASN A 153 -8.23 -8.69 -30.41
N VAL A 154 -8.94 -9.64 -29.79
CA VAL A 154 -9.12 -10.99 -30.37
C VAL A 154 -10.25 -10.97 -31.38
N GLU A 155 -9.97 -11.31 -32.64
CA GLU A 155 -10.99 -11.45 -33.69
C GLU A 155 -11.79 -12.75 -33.50
N THR A 156 -13.10 -12.63 -33.31
CA THR A 156 -14.00 -13.79 -33.27
C THR A 156 -14.39 -14.23 -34.68
N PRO A 157 -14.76 -15.51 -34.88
CA PRO A 157 -15.29 -16.01 -36.15
C PRO A 157 -16.53 -15.25 -36.67
N GLU A 158 -17.21 -14.52 -35.79
CA GLU A 158 -18.39 -13.69 -36.10
C GLU A 158 -18.01 -12.27 -36.56
N GLY A 159 -16.72 -11.96 -36.70
CA GLY A 159 -16.21 -10.67 -37.15
C GLY A 159 -16.27 -9.56 -36.09
N ARG A 160 -16.48 -9.92 -34.81
CA ARG A 160 -16.40 -8.99 -33.67
C ARG A 160 -15.05 -9.10 -32.98
N ILE A 161 -14.49 -7.97 -32.59
CA ILE A 161 -13.25 -7.91 -31.81
C ILE A 161 -13.62 -7.94 -30.33
N ILE A 162 -13.11 -8.92 -29.58
CA ILE A 162 -13.23 -8.99 -28.12
C ILE A 162 -12.14 -8.11 -27.50
N ASN A 163 -12.50 -7.32 -26.49
CA ASN A 163 -11.60 -6.40 -25.80
C ASN A 163 -10.89 -5.44 -26.77
N ASP A 164 -11.67 -4.77 -27.62
CA ASP A 164 -11.18 -3.78 -28.56
C ASP A 164 -10.70 -2.51 -27.84
N LEU A 165 -9.38 -2.30 -27.85
CA LEU A 165 -8.75 -1.14 -27.24
C LEU A 165 -9.07 0.17 -27.97
N THR A 166 -9.46 0.11 -29.24
CA THR A 166 -9.70 1.30 -30.09
C THR A 166 -11.04 1.97 -29.80
N LEU A 167 -12.02 1.20 -29.31
CA LEU A 167 -13.39 1.66 -29.03
C LEU A 167 -13.66 1.92 -27.54
N GLY A 168 -12.71 1.64 -26.65
CA GLY A 168 -12.88 1.81 -25.21
C GLY A 168 -12.90 3.28 -24.76
N GLU A 169 -13.80 3.62 -23.83
CA GLU A 169 -13.77 4.90 -23.12
C GLU A 169 -12.86 4.79 -21.89
N TYR A 170 -11.75 5.54 -21.89
CA TYR A 170 -10.79 5.56 -20.80
C TYR A 170 -10.66 6.97 -20.23
N ASP A 171 -10.59 7.05 -18.90
CA ASP A 171 -10.23 8.27 -18.19
C ASP A 171 -8.77 8.17 -17.71
N VAL A 172 -8.08 9.30 -17.67
CA VAL A 172 -6.65 9.37 -17.34
C VAL A 172 -6.47 10.06 -15.99
N ILE A 173 -6.18 9.27 -14.97
CA ILE A 173 -5.93 9.77 -13.61
C ILE A 173 -4.43 9.69 -13.33
N VAL A 174 -3.78 10.84 -13.10
CA VAL A 174 -2.37 10.90 -12.69
C VAL A 174 -2.30 10.99 -11.17
N ALA A 175 -2.11 9.83 -10.53
CA ALA A 175 -1.76 9.75 -9.13
C ALA A 175 -0.23 9.78 -8.96
N THR A 176 0.24 10.34 -7.84
CA THR A 176 1.62 10.16 -7.41
C THR A 176 1.60 9.09 -6.34
N ALA A 177 1.95 7.86 -6.72
CA ALA A 177 2.22 6.83 -5.73
C ALA A 177 3.57 7.16 -5.07
N PRO A 178 3.69 7.09 -3.73
CA PRO A 178 4.98 7.07 -3.09
C PRO A 178 5.80 5.89 -3.64
N ALA A 179 7.13 5.91 -3.47
CA ALA A 179 7.90 4.69 -3.64
C ALA A 179 7.24 3.58 -2.81
N ARG A 180 7.11 2.37 -3.35
CA ARG A 180 6.35 1.26 -2.72
C ARG A 180 6.70 1.11 -1.23
N ASP A 181 7.99 1.22 -0.90
CA ASP A 181 8.47 1.17 0.47
C ASP A 181 7.89 2.30 1.35
N SER A 182 7.87 3.54 0.85
CA SER A 182 7.29 4.69 1.57
C SER A 182 5.76 4.62 1.66
N PHE A 183 5.08 4.02 0.69
CA PHE A 183 3.63 3.83 0.76
C PHE A 183 3.26 2.82 1.85
N ASP A 184 3.94 1.67 1.88
CA ASP A 184 3.78 0.65 2.91
C ASP A 184 4.07 1.23 4.31
N GLU A 185 5.12 2.06 4.46
CA GLU A 185 5.42 2.77 5.73
C GLU A 185 4.27 3.68 6.20
N VAL A 186 3.69 4.46 5.29
CA VAL A 186 2.59 5.38 5.60
C VAL A 186 1.33 4.60 6.00
N GLN A 187 0.99 3.54 5.25
CA GLN A 187 -0.16 2.67 5.56
C GLN A 187 0.01 1.98 6.91
N PHE A 188 1.20 1.46 7.20
CA PHE A 188 1.52 0.85 8.48
C PHE A 188 1.39 1.84 9.64
N ALA A 189 1.91 3.07 9.48
CA ALA A 189 1.79 4.11 10.49
C ALA A 189 0.34 4.56 10.72
N GLU A 190 -0.46 4.68 9.65
CA GLU A 190 -1.88 5.01 9.72
C GLU A 190 -2.69 3.91 10.43
N ALA A 191 -2.44 2.65 10.09
CA ALA A 191 -3.06 1.50 10.74
C ALA A 191 -2.74 1.44 12.25
N LEU A 192 -1.50 1.75 12.65
CA LEU A 192 -1.13 1.85 14.06
C LEU A 192 -1.86 3.00 14.77
N ASN A 193 -1.97 4.16 14.14
CA ASN A 193 -2.70 5.31 14.70
C ASN A 193 -4.19 5.00 14.89
N LEU A 194 -4.83 4.38 13.90
CA LEU A 194 -6.24 3.97 14.00
C LEU A 194 -6.46 2.96 15.13
N ARG A 195 -5.54 2.02 15.32
CA ARG A 195 -5.56 1.07 16.44
C ARG A 195 -5.43 1.76 17.80
N GLN A 196 -4.56 2.76 17.91
CA GLN A 196 -4.40 3.56 19.15
C GLN A 196 -5.67 4.36 19.49
N VAL A 197 -6.41 4.81 18.48
CA VAL A 197 -7.70 5.53 18.63
C VAL A 197 -8.87 4.57 18.93
N GLY A 198 -8.63 3.24 18.89
CA GLY A 198 -9.59 2.21 19.27
C GLY A 198 -10.34 1.57 18.10
N VAL A 199 -9.94 1.82 16.86
CA VAL A 199 -10.48 1.09 15.70
C VAL A 199 -9.94 -0.33 15.74
N MET A 200 -10.85 -1.32 15.72
CA MET A 200 -10.48 -2.73 15.68
C MET A 200 -10.03 -3.12 14.26
N ILE A 201 -8.75 -2.94 13.98
CA ILE A 201 -8.10 -3.43 12.77
C ILE A 201 -7.51 -4.82 13.08
N PRO A 202 -7.81 -5.85 12.27
CA PRO A 202 -7.23 -7.18 12.41
C PRO A 202 -5.69 -7.17 12.39
N ASP A 203 -5.08 -8.03 13.21
CA ASP A 203 -3.62 -8.09 13.35
C ASP A 203 -2.92 -8.54 12.06
N ASP A 204 -3.57 -9.38 11.26
CA ASP A 204 -3.07 -9.84 9.96
C ASP A 204 -3.00 -8.70 8.94
N ALA A 205 -4.00 -7.82 8.90
CA ALA A 205 -4.01 -6.66 8.01
C ALA A 205 -2.87 -5.68 8.34
N ILE A 206 -2.61 -5.44 9.63
CA ILE A 206 -1.49 -4.58 10.07
C ILE A 206 -0.15 -5.18 9.66
N VAL A 207 0.01 -6.51 9.79
CA VAL A 207 1.25 -7.20 9.42
C VAL A 207 1.52 -7.16 7.92
N GLN A 208 0.49 -7.18 7.07
CA GLN A 208 0.65 -7.06 5.61
C GLN A 208 1.26 -5.72 5.19
N TYR A 209 0.90 -4.63 5.88
CA TYR A 209 1.49 -3.30 5.63
C TYR A 209 2.92 -3.16 6.17
N SER A 210 3.43 -4.10 6.96
CA SER A 210 4.77 -4.02 7.56
C SER A 210 5.91 -4.38 6.60
N HIS A 211 7.16 -4.04 6.98
CA HIS A 211 8.38 -4.46 6.27
C HIS A 211 8.95 -5.81 6.76
N LEU A 212 8.14 -6.66 7.39
CA LEU A 212 8.60 -7.96 7.85
C LEU A 212 8.93 -8.87 6.66
N ALA A 213 10.09 -9.54 6.72
CA ALA A 213 10.58 -10.41 5.64
C ALA A 213 9.64 -11.58 5.28
N LYS A 214 8.77 -12.00 6.21
CA LYS A 214 7.79 -13.09 6.04
C LYS A 214 6.38 -12.61 6.40
N LYS A 215 6.04 -11.38 6.02
CA LYS A 215 4.76 -10.75 6.39
C LYS A 215 3.53 -11.54 5.94
N GLU A 216 3.58 -12.17 4.76
CA GLU A 216 2.46 -12.96 4.22
C GLU A 216 2.22 -14.25 5.02
N GLU A 217 3.28 -15.06 5.26
CA GLU A 217 3.21 -16.27 6.10
C GLU A 217 2.73 -15.93 7.53
N LEU A 218 3.18 -14.79 8.07
CA LEU A 218 2.76 -14.33 9.39
C LEU A 218 1.29 -13.88 9.39
N ALA A 219 0.84 -13.15 8.37
CA ALA A 219 -0.55 -12.72 8.23
C ALA A 219 -1.50 -13.93 8.05
N GLU A 220 -1.10 -14.94 7.28
CA GLU A 220 -1.84 -16.21 7.17
C GLU A 220 -1.91 -16.94 8.50
N ARG A 221 -0.79 -17.03 9.23
CA ARG A 221 -0.76 -17.66 10.54
C ARG A 221 -1.64 -16.92 11.56
N ILE A 222 -1.67 -15.59 11.51
CA ILE A 222 -2.54 -14.76 12.35
C ILE A 222 -4.01 -14.99 11.99
N ARG A 223 -4.36 -15.03 10.69
CA ARG A 223 -5.72 -15.37 10.23
C ARG A 223 -6.18 -16.75 10.69
N ALA A 224 -5.29 -17.74 10.62
CA ALA A 224 -5.56 -19.11 11.09
C ALA A 224 -5.78 -19.16 12.62
N ILE A 225 -5.03 -18.37 13.39
CA ILE A 225 -5.21 -18.27 14.85
C ILE A 225 -6.49 -17.48 15.20
N ALA A 226 -6.84 -16.46 14.43
CA ALA A 226 -7.99 -15.60 14.64
C ALA A 226 -9.32 -16.21 14.18
N GLY A 227 -9.30 -17.37 13.51
CA GLY A 227 -10.51 -18.07 13.05
C GLY A 227 -11.27 -17.35 11.92
N GLN A 228 -10.60 -16.46 11.17
CA GLN A 228 -11.17 -15.68 10.06
C GLN A 228 -10.77 -16.21 8.68
N GLN A 229 -10.48 -17.52 8.56
CA GLN A 229 -10.38 -18.14 7.26
C GLN A 229 -11.79 -18.27 6.69
N GLU A 230 -12.06 -17.64 5.54
CA GLU A 230 -13.07 -18.17 4.64
C GLU A 230 -12.64 -19.61 4.33
N PRO A 231 -13.44 -20.62 4.72
CA PRO A 231 -13.05 -22.00 4.52
C PRO A 231 -12.88 -22.22 3.02
N THR A 232 -11.75 -22.78 2.62
CA THR A 232 -11.48 -23.06 1.21
C THR A 232 -12.57 -23.99 0.66
N PRO A 233 -12.92 -23.93 -0.64
CA PRO A 233 -13.95 -24.79 -1.22
C PRO A 233 -13.74 -26.29 -0.89
N GLU A 234 -12.49 -26.73 -0.80
CA GLU A 234 -12.11 -28.09 -0.42
C GLU A 234 -12.35 -28.40 1.07
N GLU A 235 -12.11 -27.45 1.97
CA GLU A 235 -12.39 -27.61 3.41
C GLU A 235 -13.89 -27.60 3.70
N VAL A 236 -14.65 -26.80 2.95
CA VAL A 236 -16.11 -26.78 3.01
C VAL A 236 -16.71 -28.12 2.59
N ASP A 237 -16.21 -28.69 1.48
CA ASP A 237 -16.65 -30.00 1.00
C ASP A 237 -16.27 -31.12 1.97
N MET A 238 -15.08 -31.05 2.58
CA MET A 238 -14.68 -32.00 3.63
C MET A 238 -15.57 -31.91 4.88
N MET A 239 -15.93 -30.70 5.32
CA MET A 239 -16.80 -30.51 6.48
C MET A 239 -18.21 -31.03 6.21
N GLN A 240 -18.75 -30.80 5.01
CA GLN A 240 -20.03 -31.37 4.58
C GLN A 240 -20.00 -32.89 4.48
N MET A 241 -18.90 -33.45 3.98
CA MET A 241 -18.73 -34.89 3.91
C MET A 241 -18.60 -35.52 5.31
N GLN A 242 -17.94 -34.83 6.25
CA GLN A 242 -17.91 -35.25 7.66
C GLN A 242 -19.30 -35.24 8.30
N GLU A 243 -20.10 -34.17 8.11
CA GLU A 243 -21.46 -34.12 8.64
C GLU A 243 -22.36 -35.22 8.05
N GLN A 244 -22.26 -35.49 6.75
CA GLN A 244 -23.01 -36.58 6.10
C GLN A 244 -22.60 -37.96 6.61
N MET A 245 -21.29 -38.18 6.80
CA MET A 245 -20.75 -39.42 7.36
C MET A 245 -21.21 -39.63 8.81
N GLU A 246 -21.24 -38.59 9.63
CA GLU A 246 -21.78 -38.67 10.99
C GLU A 246 -23.28 -38.98 11.00
N MET A 247 -24.07 -38.35 10.13
CA MET A 247 -25.49 -38.66 9.99
C MET A 247 -25.72 -40.12 9.58
N GLN A 248 -24.94 -40.63 8.62
CA GLN A 248 -25.06 -42.00 8.17
C GLN A 248 -24.65 -43.00 9.27
N ARG A 249 -23.60 -42.68 10.04
CA ARG A 249 -23.17 -43.48 11.19
C ARG A 249 -24.26 -43.56 12.26
N LEU A 250 -24.91 -42.45 12.58
CA LEU A 250 -26.00 -42.39 13.56
C LEU A 250 -27.23 -43.19 13.09
N GLN A 251 -27.55 -43.15 11.79
CA GLN A 251 -28.65 -43.91 11.21
C GLN A 251 -28.41 -45.43 11.25
N LEU A 252 -27.17 -45.87 11.02
CA LEU A 252 -26.77 -47.27 11.15
C LEU A 252 -26.76 -47.75 12.61
N GLU A 253 -26.43 -46.87 13.56
CA GLU A 253 -26.52 -47.20 14.99
C GLU A 253 -27.99 -47.40 15.42
N LEU A 254 -28.90 -46.54 14.95
CA LEU A 254 -30.34 -46.69 15.17
C LEU A 254 -30.90 -48.00 14.63
N SER A 255 -30.54 -48.38 13.39
CA SER A 255 -31.04 -49.62 12.80
C SER A 255 -30.54 -50.88 13.54
N LYS A 256 -29.30 -50.84 14.06
CA LYS A 256 -28.76 -51.90 14.92
C LYS A 256 -29.54 -52.03 16.23
N LEU A 257 -29.79 -50.92 16.91
CA LEU A 257 -30.56 -50.92 18.16
C LEU A 257 -32.01 -51.39 17.94
N GLU A 258 -32.65 -51.00 16.84
CA GLU A 258 -33.98 -51.48 16.47
C GLU A 258 -34.01 -52.99 16.18
N ALA A 259 -32.98 -53.51 15.50
CA ALA A 259 -32.84 -54.95 15.26
C ALA A 259 -32.64 -55.73 16.56
N GLU A 260 -31.84 -55.19 17.49
CA GLU A 260 -31.60 -55.79 18.81
C GLU A 260 -32.90 -55.84 19.64
N VAL A 261 -33.71 -54.78 19.62
CA VAL A 261 -35.04 -54.79 20.26
C VAL A 261 -35.96 -55.86 19.65
N ARG A 262 -36.02 -55.97 18.31
CA ARG A 262 -36.83 -57.00 17.65
C ARG A 262 -36.36 -58.42 17.98
N HIS A 263 -35.05 -58.62 18.06
CA HIS A 263 -34.46 -59.89 18.44
C HIS A 263 -34.88 -60.27 19.87
N ILE A 264 -34.68 -59.38 20.84
CA ILE A 264 -35.05 -59.60 22.25
C ILE A 264 -36.57 -59.80 22.39
N GLN A 265 -37.40 -59.07 21.65
CA GLN A 265 -38.86 -59.28 21.62
C GLN A 265 -39.25 -60.65 21.06
N SER A 266 -38.56 -61.12 20.02
CA SER A 266 -38.81 -62.43 19.43
C SER A 266 -38.36 -63.59 20.33
N GLU A 267 -37.19 -63.45 20.97
CA GLU A 267 -36.66 -64.44 21.91
C GLU A 267 -37.50 -64.50 23.19
N SER A 268 -37.92 -63.35 23.73
CA SER A 268 -38.82 -63.31 24.88
C SER A 268 -40.20 -63.91 24.57
N ALA A 269 -40.78 -63.68 23.39
CA ALA A 269 -42.03 -64.33 22.97
C ALA A 269 -41.90 -65.85 22.84
N LEU A 270 -40.76 -66.36 22.35
CA LEU A 270 -40.47 -67.79 22.25
C LEU A 270 -40.20 -68.44 23.62
N ASN A 271 -39.57 -67.72 24.54
CA ASN A 271 -39.26 -68.20 25.89
C ASN A 271 -40.49 -68.19 26.82
N VAL A 272 -41.38 -67.19 26.71
CA VAL A 272 -42.69 -67.15 27.39
C VAL A 272 -43.60 -68.30 26.93
N ALA A 273 -43.46 -68.76 25.68
CA ALA A 273 -44.17 -69.93 25.16
C ALA A 273 -43.57 -71.29 25.61
N LYS A 274 -42.38 -71.32 26.21
CA LYS A 274 -41.66 -72.56 26.53
C LYS A 274 -41.39 -72.83 28.01
N VAL A 275 -41.33 -71.83 28.91
CA VAL A 275 -40.92 -72.08 30.31
C VAL A 275 -41.63 -71.13 31.28
N GLN A 276 -42.32 -71.72 32.26
CA GLN A 276 -43.06 -71.04 33.33
C GLN A 276 -42.22 -70.78 34.58
N GLU A 277 -40.89 -70.93 34.51
CA GLU A 277 -40.05 -70.97 35.70
C GLU A 277 -38.58 -70.67 35.39
N THR A 278 -38.19 -69.40 35.23
CA THR A 278 -36.84 -68.94 35.61
C THR A 278 -36.84 -67.44 35.86
N ALA A 279 -36.45 -67.05 37.07
CA ALA A 279 -36.25 -65.68 37.48
C ALA A 279 -34.82 -65.28 37.14
N ASP A 280 -34.65 -64.42 36.13
CA ASP A 280 -33.47 -63.58 35.95
C ASP A 280 -33.86 -62.39 35.07
N ILE A 281 -33.79 -61.19 35.68
CA ILE A 281 -33.84 -59.83 35.11
C ILE A 281 -34.83 -59.63 33.95
N ASP A 282 -35.95 -58.97 34.25
CA ASP A 282 -37.06 -58.69 33.33
C ASP A 282 -36.58 -58.31 31.92
N PRO A 283 -36.76 -59.17 30.89
CA PRO A 283 -36.51 -58.81 29.50
C PRO A 283 -37.34 -57.57 29.09
N GLN A 284 -38.44 -57.31 29.80
CA GLN A 284 -39.25 -56.11 29.67
C GLN A 284 -38.49 -54.83 30.07
N LEU A 285 -37.68 -54.86 31.14
CA LEU A 285 -36.89 -53.71 31.56
C LEU A 285 -35.81 -53.38 30.53
N ARG A 286 -35.16 -54.41 29.97
CA ARG A 286 -34.14 -54.24 28.94
C ARG A 286 -34.71 -53.71 27.63
N VAL A 287 -35.90 -54.16 27.24
CA VAL A 287 -36.63 -53.61 26.09
C VAL A 287 -37.01 -52.15 26.32
N ALA A 288 -37.46 -51.79 27.53
CA ALA A 288 -37.80 -50.41 27.88
C ALA A 288 -36.57 -49.47 27.83
N GLU A 289 -35.41 -49.91 28.35
CA GLU A 289 -34.16 -49.15 28.26
C GLU A 289 -33.70 -48.92 26.81
N LEU A 290 -33.76 -49.98 25.99
CA LEU A 290 -33.38 -49.88 24.58
C LEU A 290 -34.36 -49.01 23.78
N GLN A 291 -35.66 -49.08 24.09
CA GLN A 291 -36.67 -48.19 23.50
C GLN A 291 -36.44 -46.73 23.88
N ALA A 292 -36.13 -46.43 25.14
CA ALA A 292 -35.77 -45.08 25.58
C ALA A 292 -34.50 -44.57 24.86
N LYS A 293 -33.49 -45.43 24.68
CA LYS A 293 -32.26 -45.11 23.96
C LYS A 293 -32.51 -44.86 22.46
N ILE A 294 -33.38 -45.64 21.83
CA ILE A 294 -33.81 -45.43 20.43
C ILE A 294 -34.52 -44.10 20.31
N GLN A 295 -35.40 -43.75 21.25
CA GLN A 295 -36.13 -42.49 21.22
C GLN A 295 -35.19 -41.28 21.34
N LEU A 296 -34.25 -41.30 22.28
CA LEU A 296 -33.22 -40.27 22.40
C LEU A 296 -32.35 -40.15 21.14
N LYS A 297 -31.96 -41.28 20.54
CA LYS A 297 -31.15 -41.29 19.31
C LYS A 297 -31.93 -40.80 18.08
N ARG A 298 -33.24 -41.03 18.02
CA ARG A 298 -34.12 -40.45 16.99
C ARG A 298 -34.22 -38.94 17.13
N GLU A 299 -34.41 -38.45 18.36
CA GLU A 299 -34.43 -37.01 18.64
C GLU A 299 -33.09 -36.35 18.31
N GLU A 300 -31.95 -36.99 18.63
CA GLU A 300 -30.63 -36.51 18.25
C GLU A 300 -30.46 -36.43 16.73
N LEU A 301 -30.95 -37.43 15.99
CA LEU A 301 -30.88 -37.47 14.54
C LEU A 301 -31.76 -36.37 13.91
N ASP A 302 -32.96 -36.18 14.42
CA ASP A 302 -33.88 -35.13 13.93
C ASP A 302 -33.34 -33.73 14.24
N LEU A 303 -32.76 -33.51 15.42
CA LEU A 303 -32.10 -32.24 15.76
C LEU A 303 -30.91 -31.97 14.84
N ARG A 304 -30.07 -32.98 14.57
CA ARG A 304 -28.94 -32.85 13.63
C ARG A 304 -29.40 -32.55 12.21
N ARG A 305 -30.50 -33.18 11.75
CA ARG A 305 -31.11 -32.85 10.44
C ARG A 305 -31.62 -31.43 10.38
N GLN A 306 -32.28 -30.96 11.43
CA GLN A 306 -32.77 -29.57 11.53
C GLN A 306 -31.61 -28.57 11.54
N LEU A 307 -30.55 -28.84 12.31
CA LEU A 307 -29.35 -28.01 12.32
C LEU A 307 -28.68 -27.98 10.95
N SER A 308 -28.49 -29.14 10.31
CA SER A 308 -27.91 -29.20 8.96
C SER A 308 -28.77 -28.45 7.92
N ALA A 309 -30.10 -28.58 7.99
CA ALA A 309 -31.01 -27.82 7.13
C ALA A 309 -30.94 -26.31 7.37
N ALA A 310 -30.93 -25.88 8.63
CA ALA A 310 -30.80 -24.47 9.01
C ALA A 310 -29.45 -23.89 8.59
N THR A 311 -28.35 -24.63 8.75
CA THR A 311 -27.01 -24.22 8.31
C THR A 311 -26.95 -24.06 6.79
N ASN A 312 -27.53 -25.01 6.04
CA ASN A 312 -27.62 -24.92 4.58
C ASN A 312 -28.48 -23.72 4.14
N GLU A 313 -29.58 -23.44 4.83
CA GLU A 313 -30.44 -22.28 4.57
C GLU A 313 -29.70 -20.96 4.83
N VAL A 314 -29.03 -20.81 5.99
CA VAL A 314 -28.21 -19.64 6.31
C VAL A 314 -27.13 -19.43 5.25
N ARG A 315 -26.48 -20.50 4.78
CA ARG A 315 -25.45 -20.42 3.74
C ARG A 315 -26.02 -20.00 2.39
N THR A 316 -27.15 -20.54 1.95
CA THR A 316 -27.80 -20.11 0.69
C THR A 316 -28.24 -18.65 0.77
N ASN A 317 -28.73 -18.22 1.93
CA ASN A 317 -29.04 -16.81 2.19
C ASN A 317 -27.77 -15.94 2.13
N GLN A 318 -26.65 -16.36 2.75
CA GLN A 318 -25.38 -15.62 2.66
C GLN A 318 -24.84 -15.54 1.22
N GLN A 319 -24.91 -16.63 0.46
CA GLN A 319 -24.48 -16.66 -0.95
C GLN A 319 -25.35 -15.75 -1.82
N THR A 320 -26.67 -15.77 -1.62
CA THR A 320 -27.59 -14.89 -2.35
C THR A 320 -27.45 -13.43 -1.94
N THR A 321 -27.21 -13.12 -0.66
CA THR A 321 -26.93 -11.75 -0.22
C THR A 321 -25.60 -11.24 -0.76
N ASN A 322 -24.56 -12.08 -0.79
CA ASN A 322 -23.26 -11.71 -1.36
C ASN A 322 -23.34 -11.53 -2.88
N ALA A 323 -24.06 -12.41 -3.57
CA ALA A 323 -24.33 -12.25 -5.01
C ALA A 323 -25.17 -10.99 -5.29
N ALA A 324 -26.21 -10.73 -4.49
CA ALA A 324 -27.02 -9.52 -4.59
C ALA A 324 -26.21 -8.25 -4.27
N ALA A 325 -25.32 -8.30 -3.29
CA ALA A 325 -24.41 -7.20 -2.96
C ALA A 325 -23.40 -6.95 -4.09
N ARG A 326 -22.86 -8.00 -4.72
CA ARG A 326 -22.03 -7.87 -5.93
C ARG A 326 -22.82 -7.29 -7.10
N ILE A 327 -24.02 -7.78 -7.37
CA ILE A 327 -24.87 -7.25 -8.44
C ILE A 327 -25.26 -5.80 -8.16
N ALA A 328 -25.58 -5.45 -6.91
CA ALA A 328 -25.88 -4.09 -6.49
C ALA A 328 -24.66 -3.17 -6.60
N ALA A 329 -23.47 -3.64 -6.22
CA ALA A 329 -22.22 -2.89 -6.40
C ALA A 329 -21.92 -2.66 -7.89
N THR A 330 -22.06 -3.69 -8.73
CA THR A 330 -21.90 -3.56 -10.19
C THR A 330 -22.98 -2.66 -10.80
N ALA A 331 -24.22 -2.74 -10.33
CA ALA A 331 -25.33 -1.89 -10.79
C ALA A 331 -25.14 -0.42 -10.35
N MET A 332 -24.64 -0.18 -9.13
CA MET A 332 -24.32 1.17 -8.66
C MET A 332 -23.12 1.75 -9.41
N GLN A 333 -22.07 0.97 -9.67
CA GLN A 333 -20.95 1.41 -10.50
C GLN A 333 -21.37 1.73 -11.94
N THR A 334 -22.28 0.95 -12.52
CA THR A 334 -22.81 1.19 -13.87
C THR A 334 -23.82 2.34 -13.92
N ALA A 335 -24.59 2.57 -12.85
CA ALA A 335 -25.51 3.70 -12.74
C ALA A 335 -24.77 5.02 -12.52
N VAL A 336 -23.71 5.04 -11.71
CA VAL A 336 -22.82 6.21 -11.53
C VAL A 336 -22.11 6.60 -12.83
N LYS A 337 -21.93 5.65 -13.77
CA LYS A 337 -21.34 5.90 -15.09
C LYS A 337 -22.31 6.38 -16.17
N ARG A 338 -23.63 6.47 -15.93
CA ARG A 338 -24.59 7.01 -16.91
C ARG A 338 -24.85 8.51 -16.65
N PRO A 339 -24.40 9.45 -17.51
CA PRO A 339 -24.86 10.83 -17.44
C PRO A 339 -26.33 10.94 -17.87
N GLU A 340 -27.10 11.78 -17.19
CA GLU A 340 -28.53 12.05 -17.49
C GLU A 340 -28.76 12.46 -18.96
N PRO A 341 -29.90 12.08 -19.57
CA PRO A 341 -30.22 12.53 -20.91
C PRO A 341 -30.62 14.01 -20.88
N SER A 342 -29.80 14.89 -21.45
CA SER A 342 -30.13 16.30 -21.60
C SER A 342 -31.33 16.47 -22.54
N GLU A 343 -32.37 17.13 -22.03
CA GLU A 343 -33.56 17.51 -22.77
C GLU A 343 -33.18 18.34 -24.01
N ARG A 344 -33.54 17.83 -25.18
CA ARG A 344 -33.45 18.57 -26.45
C ARG A 344 -34.42 19.75 -26.42
N THR A 345 -33.91 20.94 -26.17
CA THR A 345 -34.61 22.19 -26.54
C THR A 345 -34.35 22.46 -28.01
N ILE A 346 -35.43 22.42 -28.78
CA ILE A 346 -35.50 22.87 -30.17
C ILE A 346 -35.62 24.40 -30.17
N GLN A 347 -34.60 25.10 -30.68
CA GLN A 347 -34.71 26.20 -31.67
C GLN A 347 -33.32 26.77 -32.01
#